data_AF-A0A8C2BMG5-F1
#
_entry.id   AF-A0A8C2BMG5-F1
#
_cell.length_a   1.000
_cell.length_b   1.000
_cell.length_c   1.000
_cell.angle_alpha   90.00
_cell.angle_beta   90.00
_cell.angle_gamma   90.00
#
_symmetry.space_group_name_H-M   'P 1'
#
loop_
_entity.id
_entity.type
_entity.pdbx_description
1 polymer ?
#
loop_
_entity_poly.entity_id
_entity_poly.type
_entity_poly.pdbx_seq_one_letter_code
_entity_poly.pdbx_strand_id
1 'polypeptide(L)'
;HTYGNNTISSQSTATLVCVASGGFPSDWSLSWTVDGSSSRSQDSSAGLLQEDGLYSWSSSLTLSEQQWMESVSVSCEATRSGQPAVTRQLTRDQCSQ
;
A
#
# COMPACT_ATOMS: atom_id res chain seq x y z
N HIS A 1 17.28 -40.51 18.00
CA HIS A 1 16.50 -40.10 16.81
C HIS A 1 15.29 -39.31 17.27
N THR A 2 15.28 -38.01 17.03
CA THR A 2 14.11 -37.14 17.27
C THR A 2 13.81 -36.44 15.96
N TYR A 3 12.73 -36.87 15.30
CA TYR A 3 12.17 -36.19 14.13
C TYR A 3 11.27 -35.06 14.65
N GLY A 4 11.75 -33.83 14.57
CA GLY A 4 10.95 -32.62 14.79
C GLY A 4 10.86 -31.84 13.50
N ASN A 5 9.75 -31.98 12.77
CA ASN A 5 9.44 -31.13 11.62
C ASN A 5 9.04 -29.75 12.17
N ASN A 6 9.99 -28.82 12.21
CA ASN A 6 9.67 -27.41 12.40
C ASN A 6 9.43 -26.84 11.01
N THR A 7 8.17 -26.87 10.56
CA THR A 7 7.77 -26.15 9.35
C THR A 7 7.85 -24.66 9.67
N ILE A 8 9.02 -24.05 9.42
CA ILE A 8 9.18 -22.60 9.46
C ILE A 8 8.37 -22.08 8.27
N SER A 9 7.12 -21.71 8.50
CA SER A 9 6.38 -20.87 7.56
C SER A 9 6.90 -19.45 7.74
N SER A 10 8.12 -19.20 7.28
CA SER A 10 8.64 -17.84 7.06
C SER A 10 7.87 -17.27 5.88
N GLN A 11 6.64 -16.85 6.13
CA GLN A 11 5.88 -16.07 5.16
C GLN A 11 6.53 -14.69 5.14
N SER A 12 7.59 -14.54 4.35
CA SER A 12 8.08 -13.23 3.96
C SER A 12 6.89 -12.51 3.32
N THR A 13 6.48 -11.37 3.89
CA THR A 13 5.41 -10.54 3.35
C THR A 13 5.97 -9.16 3.07
N ALA A 14 5.66 -8.62 1.89
CA ALA A 14 5.96 -7.25 1.55
C ALA A 14 4.81 -6.36 2.05
N THR A 15 5.11 -5.41 2.93
CA THR A 15 4.13 -4.39 3.32
C THR A 15 4.49 -3.08 2.65
N LEU A 16 3.63 -2.64 1.74
CA LEU A 16 3.76 -1.41 0.98
C LEU A 16 2.92 -0.34 1.65
N VAL A 17 3.46 0.88 1.77
CA VAL A 17 2.74 2.00 2.39
C VAL A 17 2.64 3.12 1.38
N CYS A 18 1.43 3.65 1.21
CA CYS A 18 1.14 4.80 0.38
C CYS A 18 0.57 5.91 1.25
N VAL A 19 1.11 7.12 1.12
CA VAL A 19 0.70 8.30 1.88
C VAL A 19 0.26 9.39 0.92
N ALA A 20 -0.95 9.90 1.11
CA ALA A 20 -1.45 11.11 0.47
C ALA A 20 -1.61 12.19 1.52
N SER A 21 -0.88 13.30 1.37
CA SER A 21 -0.93 14.45 2.27
C SER A 21 -1.59 15.65 1.60
N GLY A 22 -2.06 16.59 2.42
CA GLY A 22 -2.59 17.87 1.95
C GLY A 22 -4.09 17.88 1.62
N GLY A 23 -4.89 17.05 2.30
CA GLY A 23 -6.36 17.06 2.18
C GLY A 23 -7.09 17.51 3.42
N PHE A 24 -8.37 17.81 3.27
CA PHE A 24 -9.33 17.97 4.36
C PHE A 24 -10.00 16.62 4.67
N PRO A 25 -10.54 16.41 5.89
CA PRO A 25 -10.86 15.09 6.50
C PRO A 25 -11.83 14.17 5.73
N SER A 26 -12.29 14.54 4.53
CA SER A 26 -13.12 13.72 3.65
C SER A 26 -12.68 13.74 2.18
N ASP A 27 -11.46 14.21 1.90
CA ASP A 27 -11.01 14.47 0.53
C ASP A 27 -10.41 13.25 -0.16
N TRP A 28 -9.61 12.44 0.54
CA TRP A 28 -8.79 11.42 -0.11
C TRP A 28 -9.39 10.02 0.00
N SER A 29 -9.33 9.30 -1.12
CA SER A 29 -9.58 7.87 -1.22
C SER A 29 -8.36 7.19 -1.83
N LEU A 30 -7.80 6.22 -1.12
CA LEU A 30 -6.63 5.46 -1.55
C LEU A 30 -7.07 4.08 -2.02
N SER A 31 -6.60 3.67 -3.19
CA SER A 31 -6.81 2.33 -3.76
C SER A 31 -5.50 1.74 -4.26
N TRP A 32 -5.40 0.41 -4.25
CA TRP A 32 -4.21 -0.28 -4.73
C TRP A 32 -4.51 -1.11 -5.96
N THR A 33 -3.64 -1.04 -6.96
CA THR A 33 -3.70 -1.86 -8.18
C THR A 33 -2.44 -2.71 -8.22
N VAL A 34 -2.59 -4.03 -8.29
CA VAL A 34 -1.47 -4.98 -8.34
C VAL A 34 -1.53 -5.70 -9.67
N ASP A 35 -0.47 -5.59 -10.47
CA ASP A 35 -0.30 -6.26 -11.76
C ASP A 35 -1.39 -5.92 -12.80
N GLY A 36 -1.99 -4.73 -12.71
CA GLY A 36 -3.17 -4.37 -13.50
C GLY A 36 -4.43 -5.18 -13.14
N SER A 37 -4.36 -6.03 -12.12
CA SER A 37 -5.49 -6.74 -11.53
C SER A 37 -6.35 -5.80 -10.68
N SER A 38 -7.58 -6.25 -10.40
CA SER A 38 -8.64 -5.48 -9.75
C SER A 38 -8.14 -4.66 -8.56
N SER A 39 -8.57 -3.40 -8.51
CA SER A 39 -8.25 -2.50 -7.43
C SER A 39 -8.64 -3.13 -6.09
N ARG A 40 -7.66 -3.37 -5.23
CA ARG A 40 -7.90 -3.68 -3.84
C ARG A 40 -8.18 -2.36 -3.14
N SER A 41 -9.45 -2.11 -2.91
CA SER A 41 -9.90 -1.12 -1.94
C SER A 41 -9.46 -1.64 -0.57
N GLN A 42 -8.41 -1.04 -0.04
CA GLN A 42 -7.94 -1.34 1.30
C GLN A 42 -8.31 -0.19 2.21
N ASP A 43 -8.71 -0.50 3.43
CA ASP A 43 -9.11 0.48 4.42
C ASP A 43 -8.01 1.54 4.57
N SER A 44 -8.29 2.74 4.08
CA SER A 44 -7.39 3.88 4.22
C SER A 44 -7.69 4.53 5.55
N SER A 45 -6.66 4.67 6.37
CA SER A 45 -6.79 5.33 7.66
C SER A 45 -6.47 6.81 7.49
N ALA A 46 -7.41 7.66 7.92
CA ALA A 46 -7.14 9.09 8.06
C ALA A 46 -6.10 9.27 9.18
N GLY A 47 -4.93 9.76 8.79
CA GLY A 47 -3.81 10.12 9.64
C GLY A 47 -3.92 11.53 10.20
N LEU A 48 -2.98 11.84 11.10
CA LEU A 48 -2.94 13.06 11.89
C LEU A 48 -2.95 14.35 11.05
N LEU A 49 -3.53 15.40 11.63
CA LEU A 49 -3.34 16.78 11.22
C LEU A 49 -1.84 17.09 11.22
N GLN A 50 -1.32 17.48 10.06
CA GLN A 50 0.06 17.86 9.82
C GLN A 50 0.30 19.31 10.31
N GLU A 51 1.54 19.75 10.46
CA GLU A 51 1.86 21.10 10.97
C GLU A 51 1.32 22.24 10.07
N ASP A 52 1.13 21.95 8.79
CA ASP A 52 0.46 22.82 7.81
C ASP A 52 -1.07 22.91 7.97
N GLY A 53 -1.64 22.16 8.92
CA GLY A 53 -3.08 22.14 9.19
C GLY A 53 -3.90 21.29 8.22
N LEU A 54 -3.26 20.46 7.39
CA LEU A 54 -3.92 19.52 6.50
C LEU A 54 -3.86 18.09 7.06
N TYR A 55 -4.81 17.25 6.65
CA TYR A 55 -4.86 15.84 6.99
C TYR A 55 -4.07 15.02 5.97
N SER A 56 -3.61 13.85 6.41
CA SER A 56 -2.99 12.85 5.55
C SER A 56 -3.72 11.53 5.63
N TRP A 57 -3.67 10.74 4.58
CA TRP A 57 -4.19 9.39 4.54
C TRP A 57 -3.05 8.45 4.27
N SER A 58 -3.05 7.32 4.96
CA SER A 58 -2.13 6.23 4.67
C SER A 58 -2.92 4.96 4.43
N SER A 59 -2.52 4.23 3.40
CA SER A 59 -2.99 2.87 3.15
C SER A 59 -1.80 1.93 3.11
N SER A 60 -1.98 0.74 3.66
CA SER A 60 -0.92 -0.26 3.80
C SER A 60 -1.33 -1.56 3.13
N LEU A 61 -0.66 -1.92 2.04
CA LEU A 61 -0.90 -3.16 1.30
C LEU A 61 0.10 -4.23 1.69
N THR A 62 -0.39 -5.28 2.35
CA THR A 62 0.40 -6.46 2.65
C THR A 62 0.18 -7.50 1.56
N LEU A 63 1.26 -7.86 0.88
CA LEU A 63 1.32 -8.93 -0.12
C LEU A 63 2.26 -10.03 0.37
N SER A 64 2.00 -11.27 -0.02
CA SER A 64 2.98 -12.34 0.16
C SER A 64 4.22 -12.04 -0.69
N GLU A 65 5.40 -12.44 -0.25
CA GLU A 65 6.64 -12.27 -1.02
C GLU A 65 6.52 -12.87 -2.42
N GLN A 66 5.87 -14.02 -2.56
CA GLN A 66 5.60 -14.62 -3.87
C GLN A 66 4.73 -13.71 -4.75
N GLN A 67 3.65 -13.14 -4.21
CA GLN A 67 2.82 -12.18 -4.94
C GLN A 67 3.58 -10.91 -5.30
N TRP A 68 4.46 -10.42 -4.42
CA TRP A 68 5.30 -9.26 -4.70
C TRP A 68 6.35 -9.54 -5.78
N MET A 69 6.99 -10.73 -5.71
CA MET A 69 7.95 -11.23 -6.69
C MET A 69 7.31 -11.62 -8.03
N GLU A 70 6.02 -11.96 -8.05
CA GLU A 70 5.26 -12.21 -9.27
C GLU A 70 4.63 -10.92 -9.82
N SER A 71 4.27 -9.96 -8.96
CA SER A 71 3.65 -8.70 -9.39
C SER A 71 4.63 -7.87 -10.21
N VAL A 72 4.28 -7.59 -11.46
CA VAL A 72 5.09 -6.78 -12.39
C VAL A 72 5.05 -5.31 -11.98
N SER A 73 3.91 -4.84 -11.45
CA SER A 73 3.76 -3.46 -10.96
C SER A 73 2.76 -3.38 -9.82
N VAL A 74 3.07 -2.61 -8.78
CA VAL A 74 2.08 -2.22 -7.78
C VAL A 74 1.89 -0.73 -7.86
N SER A 75 0.65 -0.26 -7.86
CA SER A 75 0.32 1.16 -7.93
C SER A 75 -0.62 1.52 -6.79
N CYS A 76 -0.35 2.64 -6.14
CA CYS A 76 -1.31 3.29 -5.27
C CYS A 76 -1.97 4.43 -6.03
N GLU A 77 -3.29 4.46 -6.04
CA GLU A 77 -4.09 5.54 -6.60
C GLU A 77 -4.72 6.36 -5.47
N ALA A 78 -4.42 7.65 -5.45
CA ALA A 78 -5.01 8.63 -4.55
C ALA A 78 -5.99 9.49 -5.33
N THR A 79 -7.27 9.37 -5.01
CA THR A 79 -8.35 10.16 -5.62
C THR A 79 -8.86 11.20 -4.65
N ARG A 80 -9.12 12.40 -5.17
CA ARG A 80 -9.75 13.49 -4.42
C ARG A 80 -10.90 14.11 -5.21
N SER A 81 -11.99 14.41 -4.51
CA SER A 81 -13.16 15.07 -5.12
C SER A 81 -12.75 16.37 -5.81
N GLY A 82 -13.01 16.47 -7.12
CA GLY A 82 -12.68 17.65 -7.92
C GLY A 82 -11.22 17.75 -8.38
N GLN A 83 -10.41 16.70 -8.20
CA GLN A 83 -9.04 16.63 -8.70
C GLN A 83 -8.78 15.37 -9.51
N PRO A 84 -7.80 15.40 -10.43
CA PRO A 84 -7.37 14.19 -11.13
C PRO A 84 -6.82 13.17 -10.14
N ALA A 85 -7.09 11.89 -10.40
CA ALA A 85 -6.50 10.79 -9.67
C ALA A 85 -4.97 10.83 -9.81
N VAL A 86 -4.26 10.67 -8.69
CA VAL A 86 -2.81 10.60 -8.66
C VAL A 86 -2.41 9.15 -8.44
N THR A 87 -1.83 8.52 -9.45
CA THR A 87 -1.33 7.15 -9.36
C THR A 87 0.19 7.16 -9.18
N ARG A 88 0.67 6.49 -8.13
CA ARG A 88 2.09 6.28 -7.87
C ARG A 88 2.41 4.80 -8.04
N GLN A 89 3.31 4.49 -8.97
CA GLN A 89 3.85 3.13 -9.12
C GLN A 89 4.96 2.90 -8.09
N LEU A 90 4.84 1.79 -7.36
CA LEU A 90 5.88 1.23 -6.51
C LEU A 90 6.50 0.05 -7.27
N THR A 91 7.79 0.19 -7.57
CA THR A 91 8.61 -0.89 -8.12
C THR A 91 9.41 -1.55 -7.01
N ARG A 92 9.94 -2.74 -7.30
CA ARG A 92 10.75 -3.50 -6.32
C ARG A 92 11.99 -2.73 -5.86
N ASP A 93 12.60 -1.96 -6.75
CA ASP A 93 13.77 -1.14 -6.47
C ASP A 93 13.50 -0.04 -5.42
N GLN A 94 12.24 0.37 -5.26
CA GLN A 94 11.82 1.40 -4.30
C GLN A 94 11.55 0.82 -2.90
N CYS A 95 11.57 -0.51 -2.75
CA CYS A 95 11.40 -1.18 -1.48
C CYS A 95 12.79 -1.61 -0.97
N SER A 96 13.44 -0.75 -0.18
CA SER A 96 14.72 -1.09 0.45
C SER A 96 14.50 -2.09 1.59
N GLN A 97 15.22 -3.20 1.55
CA GLN A 97 15.26 -4.25 2.58
C GLN A 97 15.81 -3.72 3.91
#